data_AF-A0A965MIT5-F1
#
_entry.id   AF-A0A965MIT5-F1
#
_cell.length_a   1.000
_cell.length_b   1.000
_cell.length_c   1.000
_cell.angle_alpha   90.00
_cell.angle_beta   90.00
_cell.angle_gamma   90.00
#
_symmetry.space_group_name_H-M   'P 1'
#
loop_
_entity.id
_entity.type
_entity.pdbx_description
1 polymer ?
#
loop_
_entity_poly.entity_id
_entity_poly.type
_entity_poly.pdbx_seq_one_letter_code
_entity_poly.pdbx_strand_id
1 'polypeptide(L)'
;MTVINTNVGALMARTYATKANDKMQTSMERLSSGLRINSAADDAAGLAVANKMSSQLSGIKMAIRNSQDGISLVQTAESGMSEITNMILRMRELAVQMENGIYTAKDRDNAQLEVNALLAEIDKIATNTRFNDVKVLDGSYDQTVRAGNTNAETIRVSVGSMKTADNAKITGFVKNRAVVQSATSVTSTGAATGIKVTMGTTKASTVEIDTSIFSTAFKEAFKSDSLGAFKVSGGNAANFSIDAKTGKLTSTTAMAATTYTFNVVYTPRTGTAHT
;
A
#
# COMPACT_ATOMS: atom_id res chain seq x y z
N MET A 1 22.62 77.86 -60.05
CA MET A 1 22.98 76.87 -61.09
C MET A 1 21.93 75.77 -61.07
N THR A 2 21.24 75.55 -62.18
CA THR A 2 20.34 74.41 -62.39
C THR A 2 21.17 73.24 -62.91
N VAL A 3 21.32 72.19 -62.11
CA VAL A 3 22.07 71.00 -62.49
C VAL A 3 21.14 70.08 -63.29
N ILE A 4 21.27 70.04 -64.62
CA ILE A 4 20.35 69.30 -65.51
C ILE A 4 20.61 67.79 -65.47
N ASN A 5 21.88 67.38 -65.26
CA ASN A 5 22.28 65.98 -65.27
C ASN A 5 21.98 65.22 -63.96
N THR A 6 21.66 65.95 -62.88
CA THR A 6 21.36 65.36 -61.57
C THR A 6 20.14 66.05 -60.97
N ASN A 7 18.96 65.51 -61.28
CA ASN A 7 17.71 66.06 -60.77
C ASN A 7 17.49 65.65 -59.30
N VAL A 8 17.95 66.52 -58.39
CA VAL A 8 17.85 66.31 -56.94
C VAL A 8 16.40 66.22 -56.47
N GLY A 9 15.48 66.97 -57.10
CA GLY A 9 14.04 66.92 -56.77
C GLY A 9 13.42 65.56 -57.09
N ALA A 10 13.73 64.99 -58.27
CA ALA A 10 13.30 63.65 -58.63
C ALA A 10 13.93 62.57 -57.75
N LEU A 11 15.21 62.72 -57.37
CA LEU A 11 15.90 61.79 -56.46
C LEU A 11 15.24 61.79 -55.07
N MET A 12 14.93 62.97 -54.54
CA MET A 12 14.21 63.12 -53.26
C MET A 12 12.81 62.51 -53.34
N ALA A 13 12.03 62.83 -54.37
CA ALA A 13 10.70 62.27 -54.59
C ALA A 13 10.73 60.74 -54.63
N ARG A 14 11.72 60.15 -55.33
CA ARG A 14 11.94 58.70 -55.36
C ARG A 14 12.24 58.14 -53.97
N THR A 15 13.14 58.74 -53.20
CA THR A 15 13.46 58.25 -51.84
C THR A 15 12.26 58.30 -50.90
N TYR A 16 11.42 59.33 -50.96
CA TYR A 16 10.19 59.40 -50.16
C TYR A 16 9.12 58.42 -50.65
N ALA A 17 9.00 58.20 -51.96
CA ALA A 17 8.10 57.19 -52.52
C ALA A 17 8.49 55.77 -52.09
N THR A 18 9.78 55.44 -52.02
CA THR A 18 10.25 54.16 -51.46
C THR A 18 9.89 54.03 -49.99
N LYS A 19 10.19 55.04 -49.16
CA LYS A 19 9.80 55.04 -47.73
C LYS A 19 8.28 54.90 -47.52
N ALA A 20 7.46 55.47 -48.40
CA ALA A 20 6.01 55.35 -48.34
C ALA A 20 5.54 53.92 -48.68
N ASN A 21 6.14 53.30 -49.71
CA ASN A 21 5.89 51.89 -50.04
C ASN A 21 6.28 50.96 -48.89
N ASP A 22 7.45 51.15 -48.25
CA ASP A 22 7.90 50.31 -47.13
C ASP A 22 6.92 50.37 -45.94
N LYS A 23 6.41 51.57 -45.62
CA LYS A 23 5.38 51.78 -44.59
C LYS A 23 4.05 51.13 -44.95
N MET A 24 3.63 51.22 -46.21
CA MET A 24 2.42 50.56 -46.71
C MET A 24 2.58 49.04 -46.61
N GLN A 25 3.71 48.49 -47.02
CA GLN A 25 4.00 47.06 -46.97
C GLN A 25 3.96 46.53 -45.52
N THR A 26 4.59 47.26 -44.58
CA THR A 26 4.53 46.92 -43.14
C THR A 26 3.09 46.97 -42.62
N SER A 27 2.28 47.94 -43.05
CA SER A 27 0.88 48.08 -42.63
C SER A 27 0.02 46.94 -43.17
N MET A 28 0.24 46.54 -44.42
CA MET A 28 -0.41 45.38 -45.04
C MET A 28 0.00 44.06 -44.36
N GLU A 29 1.26 43.93 -43.96
CA GLU A 29 1.76 42.76 -43.24
C GLU A 29 1.09 42.60 -41.86
N ARG A 30 0.97 43.71 -41.12
CA ARG A 30 0.25 43.73 -39.83
C ARG A 30 -1.24 43.50 -39.99
N LEU A 31 -1.85 44.01 -41.06
CA LEU A 31 -3.26 43.76 -41.36
C LEU A 31 -3.51 42.28 -41.69
N SER A 32 -2.64 41.67 -42.50
CA SER A 32 -2.77 40.28 -42.91
C SER A 32 -2.49 39.29 -41.77
N SER A 33 -1.54 39.60 -40.89
CA SER A 33 -1.23 38.76 -39.73
C SER A 33 -2.18 39.00 -38.56
N GLY A 34 -2.81 40.18 -38.49
CA GLY A 34 -3.54 40.64 -37.31
C GLY A 34 -2.64 40.95 -36.11
N LEU A 35 -1.32 40.88 -36.26
CA LEU A 35 -0.35 41.09 -35.19
C LEU A 35 0.29 42.47 -35.34
N ARG A 36 0.37 43.21 -34.23
CA ARG A 36 1.05 44.51 -34.19
C ARG A 36 2.57 44.38 -34.34
N ILE A 37 3.16 43.28 -33.83
CA ILE A 37 4.59 42.99 -33.84
C ILE A 37 4.76 41.71 -34.65
N ASN A 38 5.33 41.81 -35.85
CA ASN A 38 5.53 40.65 -36.73
C ASN A 38 7.00 40.22 -36.81
N SER A 39 7.93 41.16 -36.57
CA SER A 39 9.37 40.91 -36.58
C SER A 39 10.07 41.48 -35.34
N ALA A 40 11.28 40.96 -35.06
CA ALA A 40 12.13 41.51 -34.00
C ALA A 40 12.62 42.94 -34.30
N ALA A 41 12.55 43.38 -35.55
CA ALA A 41 12.90 44.73 -35.97
C ALA A 41 11.82 45.77 -35.59
N ASP A 42 10.57 45.34 -35.43
CA ASP A 42 9.46 46.22 -35.00
C ASP A 42 9.54 46.56 -33.50
N ASP A 43 9.71 45.53 -32.66
CA ASP A 43 9.82 45.65 -31.21
C ASP A 43 10.41 44.36 -30.61
N ALA A 44 11.73 44.36 -30.40
CA ALA A 44 12.43 43.20 -29.84
C ALA A 44 11.98 42.86 -28.40
N ALA A 45 11.67 43.88 -27.58
CA ALA A 45 11.24 43.67 -26.19
C ALA A 45 9.80 43.13 -26.13
N GLY A 46 8.89 43.71 -26.92
CA GLY A 46 7.51 43.25 -27.06
C GLY A 46 7.44 41.82 -27.63
N LEU A 47 8.27 41.50 -28.62
CA LEU A 47 8.37 40.14 -29.16
C LEU A 47 8.91 39.15 -28.11
N ALA A 48 9.91 39.54 -27.31
CA ALA A 48 10.44 38.69 -26.25
C ALA A 48 9.38 38.37 -25.17
N VAL A 49 8.59 39.37 -24.76
CA VAL A 49 7.48 39.16 -23.81
C VAL A 49 6.38 38.29 -24.44
N ALA A 50 6.00 38.55 -25.69
CA ALA A 50 5.01 37.73 -26.40
C ALA A 50 5.45 36.26 -26.53
N ASN A 51 6.71 36.01 -26.86
CA ASN A 51 7.28 34.66 -26.91
C ASN A 51 7.29 33.99 -25.53
N LYS A 52 7.65 34.74 -24.48
CA LYS A 52 7.57 34.24 -23.09
C LYS A 52 6.13 33.84 -22.74
N MET A 53 5.15 34.70 -23.03
CA MET A 53 3.74 34.39 -22.77
C MET A 53 3.23 33.21 -23.61
N SER A 54 3.65 33.10 -24.87
CA SER A 54 3.31 31.97 -25.75
C SER A 54 3.88 30.64 -25.22
N SER A 55 5.12 30.65 -24.73
CA SER A 55 5.74 29.52 -24.05
C SER A 55 4.97 29.14 -22.78
N GLN A 56 4.63 30.12 -21.95
CA GLN A 56 3.82 29.91 -20.74
C GLN A 56 2.45 29.31 -21.07
N LEU A 57 1.77 29.84 -22.10
CA LEU A 57 0.48 29.33 -22.56
C LEU A 57 0.58 27.87 -23.02
N SER A 58 1.64 27.53 -23.74
CA SER A 58 1.89 26.17 -24.21
C SER A 58 2.16 25.22 -23.06
N GLY A 59 2.90 25.67 -22.03
CA GLY A 59 3.09 24.96 -20.77
C GLY A 59 1.78 24.72 -20.03
N ILE A 60 0.93 25.75 -19.88
CA ILE A 60 -0.39 25.64 -19.25
C ILE A 60 -1.29 24.67 -20.02
N LYS A 61 -1.30 24.69 -21.35
CA LYS A 61 -2.08 23.75 -22.16
C LYS A 61 -1.68 22.29 -21.90
N MET A 62 -0.38 22.02 -21.74
CA MET A 62 0.11 20.69 -21.35
C MET A 62 -0.30 20.35 -19.91
N ALA A 63 -0.22 21.32 -18.99
CA ALA A 63 -0.64 21.12 -17.61
C ALA A 63 -2.13 20.80 -17.46
N ILE A 64 -2.99 21.41 -18.29
CA ILE A 64 -4.42 21.08 -18.35
C ILE A 64 -4.61 19.61 -18.78
N ARG A 65 -3.89 19.15 -19.81
CA ARG A 65 -3.94 17.74 -20.23
C ARG A 65 -3.43 16.79 -19.13
N ASN A 66 -2.29 17.09 -18.51
CA ASN A 66 -1.78 16.29 -17.39
C ASN A 66 -2.77 16.22 -16.23
N SER A 67 -3.48 17.32 -15.95
CA SER A 67 -4.52 17.36 -14.93
C SER A 67 -5.72 16.50 -15.30
N GLN A 68 -6.12 16.49 -16.58
CA GLN A 68 -7.18 15.60 -17.09
C GLN A 68 -6.77 14.13 -16.95
N ASP A 69 -5.54 13.77 -17.29
CA ASP A 69 -5.02 12.41 -17.09
C ASP A 69 -5.01 12.03 -15.60
N GLY A 70 -4.63 12.97 -14.72
CA GLY A 70 -4.71 12.80 -13.28
C GLY A 70 -6.15 12.55 -12.78
N ILE A 71 -7.13 13.27 -13.31
CA ILE A 71 -8.55 13.06 -13.01
C ILE A 71 -9.00 11.67 -13.47
N SER A 72 -8.66 11.26 -14.69
CA SER A 72 -9.02 9.94 -15.22
C SER A 72 -8.40 8.80 -14.40
N LEU A 73 -7.17 8.97 -13.93
CA LEU A 73 -6.51 8.03 -13.02
C LEU A 73 -7.27 7.91 -11.70
N VAL A 74 -7.61 9.03 -11.08
CA VAL A 74 -8.36 9.05 -9.81
C VAL A 74 -9.75 8.45 -9.98
N GLN A 75 -10.46 8.74 -11.07
CA GLN A 75 -11.77 8.14 -11.37
C GLN A 75 -11.69 6.62 -11.55
N THR A 76 -10.62 6.12 -12.16
CA THR A 76 -10.38 4.69 -12.30
C THR A 76 -10.15 4.04 -10.93
N ALA A 77 -9.36 4.70 -10.07
CA ALA A 77 -9.16 4.26 -8.69
C ALA A 77 -10.47 4.27 -7.89
N GLU A 78 -11.25 5.36 -7.98
CA GLU A 78 -12.55 5.52 -7.32
C GLU A 78 -13.56 4.45 -7.73
N SER A 79 -13.61 4.11 -9.02
CA SER A 79 -14.48 3.04 -9.53
C SER A 79 -14.13 1.68 -8.91
N GLY A 80 -12.83 1.35 -8.83
CA GLY A 80 -12.39 0.13 -8.15
C GLY A 80 -12.67 0.14 -6.65
N MET A 81 -12.54 1.29 -5.98
CA MET A 81 -12.89 1.46 -4.57
C MET A 81 -14.40 1.31 -4.32
N SER A 82 -15.24 1.75 -5.26
CA SER A 82 -16.70 1.57 -5.17
C SER A 82 -17.08 0.08 -5.17
N GLU A 83 -16.47 -0.72 -6.05
CA GLU A 83 -16.68 -2.18 -6.06
C GLU A 83 -16.22 -2.85 -4.76
N ILE A 84 -15.06 -2.45 -4.24
CA ILE A 84 -14.56 -2.91 -2.93
C ILE A 84 -15.54 -2.54 -1.82
N THR A 85 -16.13 -1.34 -1.86
CA THR A 85 -17.11 -0.89 -0.88
C THR A 85 -18.38 -1.75 -0.91
N ASN A 86 -18.88 -2.09 -2.10
CA ASN A 86 -20.04 -2.98 -2.26
C ASN A 86 -19.77 -4.38 -1.65
N MET A 87 -18.59 -4.95 -1.89
CA MET A 87 -18.21 -6.24 -1.28
C MET A 87 -18.09 -6.16 0.24
N ILE A 88 -17.57 -5.05 0.79
CA ILE A 88 -17.52 -4.83 2.24
C ILE A 88 -18.92 -4.74 2.85
N LEU A 89 -19.85 -4.06 2.18
CA LEU A 89 -21.25 -4.02 2.61
C LEU A 89 -21.86 -5.42 2.61
N ARG A 90 -21.59 -6.23 1.57
CA ARG A 90 -22.03 -7.63 1.53
C ARG A 90 -21.45 -8.47 2.68
N MET A 91 -20.16 -8.32 3.00
CA MET A 91 -19.56 -8.99 4.16
C MET A 91 -20.22 -8.57 5.48
N ARG A 92 -20.58 -7.28 5.61
CA ARG A 92 -21.32 -6.78 6.78
C ARG A 92 -22.70 -7.41 6.90
N GLU A 93 -23.43 -7.54 5.78
CA GLU A 93 -24.73 -8.22 5.76
C GLU A 93 -24.61 -9.66 6.25
N LEU A 94 -23.62 -10.41 5.74
CA LEU A 94 -23.35 -11.79 6.18
C LEU A 94 -23.02 -11.84 7.68
N ALA A 95 -22.20 -10.92 8.19
CA ALA A 95 -21.87 -10.86 9.61
C ALA A 95 -23.11 -10.62 10.49
N VAL A 96 -23.98 -9.68 10.10
CA VAL A 96 -25.24 -9.41 10.81
C VAL A 96 -26.20 -10.60 10.73
N GLN A 97 -26.26 -11.27 9.57
CA GLN A 97 -27.08 -12.46 9.38
C GLN A 97 -26.62 -13.61 10.29
N MET A 98 -25.31 -13.87 10.38
CA MET A 98 -24.74 -14.99 11.15
C MET A 98 -24.77 -14.78 12.67
N GLU A 99 -24.99 -13.56 13.14
CA GLU A 99 -25.20 -13.24 14.56
C GLU A 99 -26.55 -13.78 15.07
N ASN A 100 -27.51 -14.01 14.18
CA ASN A 100 -28.81 -14.56 14.58
C ASN A 100 -28.67 -16.03 15.04
N GLY A 101 -29.20 -16.34 16.23
CA GLY A 101 -29.11 -17.66 16.85
C GLY A 101 -29.85 -18.79 16.12
N ILE A 102 -30.68 -18.48 15.12
CA ILE A 102 -31.43 -19.46 14.32
C ILE A 102 -30.57 -20.22 13.31
N TYR A 103 -29.37 -19.73 12.97
CA TYR A 103 -28.49 -20.36 11.99
C TYR A 103 -27.63 -21.46 12.62
N THR A 104 -27.44 -22.55 11.88
CA THR A 104 -26.63 -23.69 12.35
C THR A 104 -25.13 -23.41 12.19
N ALA A 105 -24.29 -24.25 12.80
CA ALA A 105 -22.84 -24.16 12.59
C ALA A 105 -22.45 -24.33 11.11
N LYS A 106 -23.16 -25.21 10.38
CA LYS A 106 -22.91 -25.44 8.95
C LYS A 106 -23.28 -24.23 8.08
N ASP A 107 -24.32 -23.47 8.46
CA ASP A 107 -24.67 -22.23 7.77
C ASP A 107 -23.61 -21.14 7.99
N ARG A 108 -23.04 -21.08 9.20
CA ARG A 108 -21.91 -20.19 9.51
C ARG A 108 -20.65 -20.56 8.73
N ASP A 109 -20.36 -21.86 8.58
CA ASP A 109 -19.24 -22.32 7.75
C ASP A 109 -19.41 -21.91 6.28
N ASN A 110 -20.62 -22.03 5.72
CA ASN A 110 -20.92 -21.61 4.35
C ASN A 110 -20.81 -20.09 4.18
N ALA A 111 -21.31 -19.31 5.14
CA ALA A 111 -21.16 -17.84 5.12
C ALA A 111 -19.69 -17.42 5.22
N GLN A 112 -18.87 -18.15 5.99
CA GLN A 112 -17.43 -17.90 6.06
C GLN A 112 -16.72 -18.17 4.72
N LEU A 113 -17.15 -19.18 3.96
CA LEU A 113 -16.64 -19.41 2.60
C LEU A 113 -16.96 -18.25 1.67
N GLU A 114 -18.18 -17.68 1.75
CA GLU A 114 -18.56 -16.49 0.98
C GLU A 114 -17.70 -15.27 1.38
N VAL A 115 -17.50 -15.03 2.67
CA VAL A 115 -16.62 -13.95 3.16
C VAL A 115 -15.19 -14.14 2.65
N ASN A 116 -14.63 -15.35 2.71
CA ASN A 116 -13.29 -15.63 2.21
C ASN A 116 -13.17 -15.37 0.69
N ALA A 117 -14.20 -15.71 -0.09
CA ALA A 117 -14.24 -15.44 -1.51
C ALA A 117 -14.31 -13.93 -1.81
N LEU A 118 -15.11 -13.17 -1.02
CA LEU A 118 -15.19 -11.72 -1.13
C LEU A 118 -13.85 -11.04 -0.80
N LEU A 119 -13.14 -11.50 0.24
CA LEU A 119 -11.80 -10.98 0.57
C LEU A 119 -10.79 -11.25 -0.56
N ALA A 120 -10.83 -12.46 -1.14
CA ALA A 120 -9.97 -12.79 -2.28
C ALA A 120 -10.27 -11.93 -3.52
N GLU A 121 -11.55 -11.64 -3.78
CA GLU A 121 -11.92 -10.75 -4.89
C GLU A 121 -11.54 -9.29 -4.61
N ILE A 122 -11.64 -8.80 -3.37
CA ILE A 122 -11.12 -7.48 -2.97
C ILE A 122 -9.62 -7.36 -3.29
N ASP A 123 -8.83 -8.36 -2.90
CA ASP A 123 -7.39 -8.39 -3.19
C ASP A 123 -7.10 -8.43 -4.71
N LYS A 124 -7.94 -9.14 -5.45
CA LYS A 124 -7.85 -9.21 -6.91
C LYS A 124 -8.19 -7.87 -7.58
N ILE A 125 -9.22 -7.15 -7.12
CA ILE A 125 -9.52 -5.80 -7.62
C ILE A 125 -8.37 -4.86 -7.26
N ALA A 126 -7.92 -4.85 -6.01
CA ALA A 126 -6.82 -3.99 -5.56
C ALA A 126 -5.52 -4.20 -6.37
N THR A 127 -5.25 -5.42 -6.84
CA THR A 127 -4.06 -5.75 -7.64
C THR A 127 -4.23 -5.55 -9.15
N ASN A 128 -5.46 -5.67 -9.67
CA ASN A 128 -5.75 -5.59 -11.11
C ASN A 128 -6.26 -4.22 -11.57
N THR A 129 -6.73 -3.34 -10.68
CA THR A 129 -7.14 -1.98 -11.06
C THR A 129 -5.92 -1.18 -11.52
N ARG A 130 -5.90 -0.87 -12.81
CA ARG A 130 -4.77 -0.20 -13.47
C ARG A 130 -5.27 0.89 -14.40
N PHE A 131 -4.52 1.99 -14.45
CA PHE A 131 -4.68 3.05 -15.43
C PHE A 131 -3.38 3.19 -16.20
N ASN A 132 -3.40 2.98 -17.52
CA ASN A 132 -2.20 3.03 -18.37
C ASN A 132 -1.02 2.20 -17.80
N ASP A 133 -1.30 0.93 -17.47
CA ASP A 133 -0.40 -0.02 -16.81
C ASP A 133 0.09 0.34 -15.39
N VAL A 134 -0.26 1.51 -14.86
CA VAL A 134 0.04 1.90 -13.49
C VAL A 134 -1.01 1.30 -12.56
N LYS A 135 -0.55 0.56 -11.55
CA LYS A 135 -1.42 0.05 -10.47
C LYS A 135 -1.76 1.20 -9.54
N VAL A 136 -3.05 1.37 -9.24
CA VAL A 136 -3.54 2.54 -8.49
C VAL A 136 -4.04 2.20 -7.09
N LEU A 137 -4.42 0.94 -6.82
CA LEU A 137 -5.04 0.52 -5.55
C LEU A 137 -4.14 -0.37 -4.67
N ASP A 138 -2.88 -0.59 -5.04
CA ASP A 138 -1.97 -1.47 -4.31
C ASP A 138 -1.14 -0.77 -3.22
N GLY A 139 -1.32 0.54 -3.06
CA GLY A 139 -0.64 1.40 -2.08
C GLY A 139 0.75 1.87 -2.50
N SER A 140 1.25 1.47 -3.67
CA SER A 140 2.53 1.93 -4.20
C SER A 140 2.42 3.25 -4.95
N TYR A 141 1.19 3.67 -5.30
CA TYR A 141 0.96 4.87 -6.10
C TYR A 141 1.08 6.15 -5.26
N ASP A 142 2.23 6.79 -5.39
CA ASP A 142 2.53 8.11 -4.82
C ASP A 142 3.30 8.93 -5.85
N GLN A 143 2.58 9.72 -6.65
CA GLN A 143 3.15 10.46 -7.78
C GLN A 143 2.63 11.90 -7.81
N THR A 144 3.40 12.77 -8.46
CA THR A 144 3.04 14.18 -8.62
C THR A 144 2.58 14.47 -10.04
N VAL A 145 1.41 15.09 -10.18
CA VAL A 145 0.89 15.60 -11.45
C VAL A 145 1.25 17.07 -11.59
N ARG A 146 1.88 17.45 -12.71
CA ARG A 146 2.18 18.87 -12.99
C ARG A 146 0.91 19.58 -13.44
N ALA A 147 0.45 20.54 -12.64
CA ALA A 147 -0.78 21.29 -12.88
C ALA A 147 -0.54 22.74 -13.32
N GLY A 148 0.73 23.15 -13.48
CA GLY A 148 1.06 24.48 -13.98
C GLY A 148 2.30 24.53 -14.87
N ASN A 149 2.71 25.76 -15.20
CA ASN A 149 3.79 26.04 -16.12
C ASN A 149 5.18 26.04 -15.45
N THR A 150 5.27 26.39 -14.17
CA THR A 150 6.55 26.37 -13.45
C THR A 150 6.82 24.99 -12.82
N ASN A 151 8.08 24.72 -12.45
CA ASN A 151 8.46 23.42 -11.87
C ASN A 151 7.89 23.17 -10.48
N ALA A 152 7.46 24.22 -9.76
CA ALA A 152 6.91 24.10 -8.41
C ALA A 152 5.39 23.81 -8.41
N GLU A 153 4.71 23.94 -9.54
CA GLU A 153 3.25 23.80 -9.66
C GLU A 153 2.85 22.33 -9.87
N THR A 154 2.94 21.54 -8.80
CA THR A 154 2.60 20.11 -8.80
C THR A 154 1.56 19.76 -7.75
N ILE A 155 0.66 18.83 -8.09
CA ILE A 155 -0.31 18.23 -7.18
C ILE A 155 0.16 16.81 -6.87
N ARG A 156 0.39 16.50 -5.60
CA ARG A 156 0.70 15.13 -5.17
C ARG A 156 -0.60 14.32 -5.11
N VAL A 157 -0.60 13.17 -5.77
CA VAL A 157 -1.68 12.18 -5.73
C VAL A 157 -1.12 10.91 -5.11
N SER A 158 -1.57 10.61 -3.89
CA SER A 158 -1.23 9.39 -3.17
C SER A 158 -2.49 8.58 -2.95
N VAL A 159 -2.50 7.33 -3.39
CA VAL A 159 -3.61 6.40 -3.16
C VAL A 159 -3.13 5.32 -2.19
N GLY A 160 -3.82 5.19 -1.06
CA GLY A 160 -3.53 4.15 -0.07
C GLY A 160 -3.82 2.75 -0.62
N SER A 161 -3.19 1.74 -0.02
CA SER A 161 -3.48 0.35 -0.40
C SER A 161 -4.92 -0.02 -0.06
N MET A 162 -5.59 -0.65 -1.01
CA MET A 162 -6.91 -1.25 -0.83
C MET A 162 -6.86 -2.76 -0.59
N LYS A 163 -5.65 -3.35 -0.54
CA LYS A 163 -5.48 -4.77 -0.21
C LYS A 163 -6.03 -5.06 1.18
N THR A 164 -6.62 -6.23 1.32
CA THR A 164 -7.20 -6.71 2.57
C THR A 164 -6.15 -6.72 3.68
N ALA A 165 -4.91 -7.13 3.39
CA ALA A 165 -3.83 -7.17 4.37
C ALA A 165 -3.44 -5.77 4.91
N ASP A 166 -3.52 -4.74 4.08
CA ASP A 166 -3.10 -3.37 4.43
C ASP A 166 -4.24 -2.55 5.05
N ASN A 167 -5.48 -2.80 4.63
CA ASN A 167 -6.69 -2.15 5.15
C ASN A 167 -7.33 -2.88 6.33
N ALA A 168 -6.97 -4.15 6.55
CA ALA A 168 -7.21 -4.80 7.81
C ALA A 168 -6.42 -4.05 8.89
N LYS A 169 -7.04 -3.01 9.47
CA LYS A 169 -6.75 -2.52 10.83
C LYS A 169 -7.11 -3.59 11.87
N ILE A 170 -6.63 -4.81 11.65
CA ILE A 170 -6.43 -5.90 12.62
C ILE A 170 -5.37 -5.51 13.65
N THR A 171 -4.80 -4.30 13.58
CA THR A 171 -4.07 -3.70 14.71
C THR A 171 -4.96 -2.88 15.66
N GLY A 172 -6.21 -2.55 15.29
CA GLY A 172 -7.12 -1.74 16.10
C GLY A 172 -8.37 -2.46 16.63
N PHE A 173 -8.91 -3.43 15.89
CA PHE A 173 -10.13 -4.16 16.29
C PHE A 173 -9.93 -5.65 16.55
N VAL A 174 -8.75 -6.17 16.22
CA VAL A 174 -8.27 -7.43 16.79
C VAL A 174 -7.30 -7.03 17.89
N LYS A 175 -7.76 -7.02 19.14
CA LYS A 175 -6.83 -7.30 20.25
C LYS A 175 -6.05 -8.52 19.82
N ASN A 176 -4.73 -8.40 19.66
CA ASN A 176 -3.80 -9.49 19.39
C ASN A 176 -4.40 -10.84 19.80
N ARG A 177 -4.99 -11.58 18.85
CA ARG A 177 -4.95 -13.03 19.00
C ARG A 177 -3.48 -13.34 18.86
N ALA A 178 -2.85 -13.63 19.99
CA ALA A 178 -1.47 -14.03 20.08
C ALA A 178 -1.13 -14.90 18.86
N VAL A 179 -0.24 -14.40 18.00
CA VAL A 179 0.36 -15.25 16.97
C VAL A 179 1.19 -16.26 17.76
N VAL A 180 0.61 -17.44 17.92
CA VAL A 180 1.30 -18.59 18.46
C VAL A 180 2.35 -18.98 17.43
N GLN A 181 3.61 -18.65 17.70
CA GLN A 181 4.73 -19.11 16.90
C GLN A 181 5.20 -20.45 17.48
N SER A 182 5.15 -21.53 16.71
CA SER A 182 5.72 -22.82 17.14
C SER A 182 7.23 -22.66 17.32
N ALA A 183 7.78 -23.11 18.45
CA ALA A 183 9.21 -23.02 18.72
C ALA A 183 10.04 -23.69 17.61
N THR A 184 11.03 -22.96 17.08
CA THR A 184 11.87 -23.41 15.94
C THR A 184 12.80 -24.58 16.29
N SER A 185 13.06 -24.83 17.58
CA SER A 185 13.82 -26.00 18.04
C SER A 185 13.53 -26.31 19.50
N VAL A 186 13.14 -27.55 19.80
CA VAL A 186 13.01 -28.10 21.16
C VAL A 186 14.06 -29.21 21.30
N THR A 187 14.98 -29.11 22.27
CA THR A 187 16.02 -30.12 22.48
C THR A 187 15.86 -30.76 23.86
N SER A 188 15.25 -31.95 23.93
CA SER A 188 15.20 -32.70 25.18
C SER A 188 16.58 -33.33 25.46
N THR A 189 17.04 -33.25 26.71
CA THR A 189 18.25 -33.94 27.16
C THR A 189 17.90 -34.74 28.40
N GLY A 190 17.67 -36.04 28.20
CA GLY A 190 17.42 -36.99 29.29
C GLY A 190 16.01 -37.60 29.28
N ALA A 191 15.92 -38.80 29.86
CA ALA A 191 14.68 -39.52 30.03
C ALA A 191 13.76 -38.81 31.04
N ALA A 192 12.59 -38.37 30.56
CA ALA A 192 11.40 -37.98 31.31
C ALA A 192 11.48 -36.86 32.38
N THR A 193 12.63 -36.25 32.68
CA THR A 193 12.72 -35.26 33.79
C THR A 193 13.52 -33.97 33.52
N GLY A 194 13.95 -33.71 32.29
CA GLY A 194 14.61 -32.44 31.96
C GLY A 194 14.52 -32.12 30.46
N ILE A 195 13.82 -31.03 30.12
CA ILE A 195 13.67 -30.59 28.73
C ILE A 195 14.33 -29.22 28.60
N LYS A 196 15.37 -29.08 27.77
CA LYS A 196 15.99 -27.78 27.51
C LYS A 196 15.39 -27.17 26.24
N VAL A 197 14.54 -26.16 26.40
CA VAL A 197 13.95 -25.46 25.26
C VAL A 197 14.79 -24.25 24.88
N THR A 198 15.60 -24.35 23.82
CA THR A 198 16.32 -23.19 23.28
C THR A 198 15.44 -22.47 22.26
N MET A 199 14.92 -21.31 22.62
CA MET A 199 13.98 -20.54 21.81
C MET A 199 14.69 -19.34 21.18
N GLY A 200 14.87 -19.35 19.86
CA GLY A 200 15.25 -18.14 19.13
C GLY A 200 14.01 -17.34 18.80
N THR A 201 13.71 -16.28 19.54
CA THR A 201 12.58 -15.38 19.23
C THR A 201 13.06 -13.96 18.91
N THR A 202 12.49 -13.41 17.84
CA THR A 202 12.47 -11.96 17.60
C THR A 202 11.57 -11.33 18.65
N LYS A 203 12.06 -10.25 19.29
CA LYS A 203 11.47 -9.59 20.47
C LYS A 203 9.95 -9.38 20.32
N ALA A 204 9.19 -9.82 21.34
CA ALA A 204 7.77 -9.50 21.64
C ALA A 204 6.64 -10.49 21.28
N SER A 205 6.91 -11.80 21.12
CA SER A 205 5.84 -12.80 20.91
C SER A 205 5.69 -13.81 22.07
N THR A 206 4.46 -14.20 22.39
CA THR A 206 4.12 -15.34 23.27
C THR A 206 4.25 -16.63 22.47
N VAL A 207 4.87 -17.66 23.03
CA VAL A 207 5.16 -18.91 22.32
C VAL A 207 4.37 -20.07 22.93
N GLU A 208 3.88 -20.96 22.06
CA GLU A 208 3.27 -22.23 22.43
C GLU A 208 4.19 -23.38 22.04
N ILE A 209 4.33 -24.33 22.95
CA ILE A 209 5.09 -25.56 22.71
C ILE A 209 4.12 -26.73 22.91
N ASP A 210 3.90 -27.48 21.85
CA ASP A 210 3.22 -28.76 21.93
C ASP A 210 4.17 -29.82 22.51
N THR A 211 3.67 -30.58 23.48
CA THR A 211 4.41 -31.61 24.21
C THR A 211 4.57 -32.90 23.43
N SER A 212 3.80 -33.04 22.34
CA SER A 212 3.93 -34.14 21.38
C SER A 212 5.33 -34.23 20.74
N ILE A 213 6.14 -33.17 20.88
CA ILE A 213 7.47 -33.01 20.32
C ILE A 213 8.59 -33.41 21.31
N PHE A 214 8.28 -33.78 22.56
CA PHE A 214 9.29 -33.94 23.62
C PHE A 214 10.19 -35.17 23.50
N SER A 215 9.67 -36.33 23.12
CA SER A 215 10.44 -37.52 22.70
C SER A 215 9.52 -38.66 22.26
N THR A 216 10.05 -39.62 21.49
CA THR A 216 9.33 -40.85 21.12
C THR A 216 8.96 -41.71 22.34
N ALA A 217 9.84 -41.79 23.35
CA ALA A 217 9.59 -42.52 24.59
C ALA A 217 8.45 -41.89 25.42
N PHE A 218 8.39 -40.55 25.47
CA PHE A 218 7.30 -39.82 26.12
C PHE A 218 5.96 -40.04 25.40
N LYS A 219 5.97 -40.04 24.07
CA LYS A 219 4.78 -40.29 23.25
C LYS A 219 4.16 -41.66 23.52
N GLU A 220 4.97 -42.69 23.71
CA GLU A 220 4.49 -44.04 24.05
C GLU A 220 3.95 -44.12 25.49
N ALA A 221 4.60 -43.46 26.46
CA ALA A 221 4.09 -43.39 27.83
C ALA A 221 2.75 -42.63 27.93
N PHE A 222 2.61 -41.49 27.23
CA PHE A 222 1.38 -40.68 27.24
C PHE A 222 0.18 -41.38 26.59
N LYS A 223 0.40 -42.17 25.53
CA LYS A 223 -0.66 -43.01 24.93
C LYS A 223 -1.21 -44.03 25.92
N SER A 224 -0.38 -44.55 26.83
CA SER A 224 -0.79 -45.57 27.79
C SER A 224 -1.57 -45.01 29.00
N ASP A 225 -1.39 -43.73 29.34
CA ASP A 225 -2.09 -43.05 30.44
C ASP A 225 -2.40 -41.58 30.06
N SER A 226 -3.47 -41.38 29.28
CA SER A 226 -3.88 -40.04 28.81
C SER A 226 -4.43 -39.12 29.93
N LEU A 227 -4.50 -39.59 31.18
CA LEU A 227 -5.06 -38.84 32.31
C LEU A 227 -4.04 -38.46 33.40
N GLY A 228 -2.75 -38.69 33.17
CA GLY A 228 -1.68 -38.19 34.05
C GLY A 228 -1.60 -36.66 34.07
N ALA A 229 -0.89 -36.10 35.06
CA ALA A 229 -0.78 -34.66 35.27
C ALA A 229 0.59 -34.12 34.85
N PHE A 230 0.59 -33.02 34.08
CA PHE A 230 1.79 -32.28 33.74
C PHE A 230 2.09 -31.17 34.76
N LYS A 231 3.37 -31.00 35.10
CA LYS A 231 3.87 -29.89 35.92
C LYS A 231 5.12 -29.29 35.30
N VAL A 232 5.24 -27.97 35.35
CA VAL A 232 6.46 -27.24 35.00
C VAL A 232 7.15 -26.83 36.30
N SER A 233 8.48 -27.00 36.35
CA SER A 233 9.33 -26.66 37.51
C SER A 233 10.69 -26.13 37.04
N GLY A 234 11.45 -25.47 37.91
CA GLY A 234 12.77 -24.92 37.59
C GLY A 234 12.81 -23.40 37.39
N GLY A 235 13.99 -22.89 37.02
CA GLY A 235 14.35 -21.47 37.15
C GLY A 235 13.43 -20.48 36.44
N ASN A 236 12.87 -20.84 35.29
CA ASN A 236 12.00 -19.94 34.50
C ASN A 236 10.55 -20.44 34.45
N ALA A 237 10.14 -21.35 35.34
CA ALA A 237 8.80 -21.94 35.34
C ALA A 237 7.67 -20.92 35.50
N ALA A 238 7.91 -19.82 36.23
CA ALA A 238 6.92 -18.77 36.45
C ALA A 238 6.48 -18.06 35.15
N ASN A 239 7.30 -18.13 34.10
CA ASN A 239 7.03 -17.52 32.81
C ASN A 239 6.17 -18.40 31.89
N PHE A 240 5.84 -19.64 32.30
CA PHE A 240 5.12 -20.61 31.48
C PHE A 240 3.97 -21.24 32.27
N SER A 241 2.78 -21.25 31.66
CA SER A 241 1.64 -22.01 32.14
C SER A 241 1.54 -23.30 31.33
N ILE A 242 1.27 -24.42 32.01
CA ILE A 242 1.05 -25.72 31.37
C ILE A 242 -0.39 -26.14 31.57
N ASP A 243 -1.03 -26.57 30.50
CA ASP A 243 -2.29 -27.30 30.61
C ASP A 243 -2.01 -28.67 31.22
N ALA A 244 -2.56 -28.92 32.41
CA ALA A 244 -2.31 -30.13 33.18
C ALA A 244 -2.76 -31.43 32.48
N LYS A 245 -3.62 -31.35 31.45
CA LYS A 245 -4.17 -32.50 30.71
C LYS A 245 -3.57 -32.65 29.32
N THR A 246 -3.42 -31.54 28.59
CA THR A 246 -2.90 -31.58 27.20
C THR A 246 -1.38 -31.41 27.15
N GLY A 247 -0.77 -31.04 28.28
CA GLY A 247 0.65 -30.70 28.38
C GLY A 247 1.00 -29.37 27.70
N LYS A 248 0.09 -28.75 26.95
CA LYS A 248 0.34 -27.54 26.18
C LYS A 248 0.96 -26.46 27.04
N LEU A 249 2.19 -26.06 26.72
CA LEU A 249 2.86 -24.96 27.39
C LEU A 249 2.60 -23.66 26.66
N THR A 250 2.14 -22.66 27.40
CA THR A 250 1.94 -21.29 26.94
C THR A 250 2.78 -20.36 27.79
N SER A 251 3.58 -19.50 27.15
CA SER A 251 4.25 -18.42 27.89
C SER A 251 3.23 -17.41 28.42
N THR A 252 3.31 -17.08 29.72
CA THR A 252 2.40 -16.11 30.38
C THR A 252 2.79 -14.66 30.10
N THR A 253 4.03 -14.42 29.66
CA THR A 253 4.56 -13.09 29.35
C THR A 253 5.29 -13.10 28.00
N ALA A 254 5.53 -11.92 27.43
CA ALA A 254 6.35 -11.81 26.23
C ALA A 254 7.78 -12.30 26.53
N MET A 255 8.30 -13.19 25.67
CA MET A 255 9.66 -13.72 25.82
C MET A 255 10.67 -12.61 25.51
N ALA A 256 11.49 -12.25 26.50
CA ALA A 256 12.47 -11.17 26.42
C ALA A 256 13.93 -11.67 26.43
N ALA A 257 14.17 -12.91 26.90
CA ALA A 257 15.49 -13.52 26.96
C ALA A 257 15.76 -14.46 25.76
N THR A 258 17.03 -14.60 25.40
CA THR A 258 17.49 -15.43 24.27
C THR A 258 17.46 -16.93 24.57
N THR A 259 17.31 -17.32 25.83
CA THR A 259 17.21 -18.74 26.25
C THR A 259 16.40 -18.84 27.54
N TYR A 260 15.47 -19.79 27.58
CA TYR A 260 14.66 -20.11 28.76
C TYR A 260 14.87 -21.58 29.11
N THR A 261 15.13 -21.88 30.38
CA THR A 261 15.29 -23.27 30.84
C THR A 261 14.28 -23.59 31.93
N PHE A 262 13.51 -24.65 31.74
CA PHE A 262 12.54 -25.15 32.70
C PHE A 262 12.38 -26.66 32.50
N ASN A 263 11.96 -27.36 33.53
CA ASN A 263 11.71 -28.80 33.50
C ASN A 263 10.21 -29.05 33.39
N VAL A 264 9.81 -29.89 32.45
CA VAL A 264 8.45 -30.42 32.38
C VAL A 264 8.48 -31.84 32.91
N VAL A 265 7.68 -32.11 33.95
CA VAL A 265 7.54 -33.43 34.55
C VAL A 265 6.12 -33.91 34.34
N TYR A 266 5.97 -35.06 33.70
CA TYR A 266 4.70 -35.76 33.61
C TYR A 266 4.65 -36.83 34.71
N THR A 267 3.60 -36.79 35.53
CA THR A 267 3.36 -37.79 36.58
C THR A 267 2.19 -38.67 36.16
N PRO A 268 2.41 -39.95 35.79
CA PRO A 268 1.32 -40.88 35.52
C PRO A 268 0.52 -41.15 36.80
N ARG A 269 -0.74 -41.59 36.65
CA ARG A 269 -1.58 -41.92 37.80
C ARG A 269 -1.02 -43.16 38.48
N THR A 270 -0.51 -43.03 39.71
CA THR A 270 -0.17 -44.20 40.53
C THR A 270 -1.44 -44.92 40.94
N GLY A 271 -1.81 -45.98 40.22
CA GLY A 271 -2.97 -46.81 40.53
C GLY A 271 -3.11 -48.01 39.59
N THR A 272 -2.62 -49.16 40.07
CA THR A 272 -2.86 -50.55 39.65
C THR A 272 -3.43 -50.79 38.25
N ALA A 273 -2.63 -51.45 37.42
CA ALA A 273 -3.09 -52.16 36.23
C ALA A 273 -4.26 -53.10 36.60
N HIS A 274 -5.43 -52.84 36.04
CA HIS A 274 -6.48 -53.85 35.96
C HIS A 274 -6.28 -54.58 34.63
N THR A 275 -5.80 -55.83 34.74
CA THR A 275 -6.12 -56.92 33.81
C THR A 275 -7.62 -57.15 33.73
#